data_AF-A0A7X8I3X0-F1
#
_entry.id   AF-A0A7X8I3X0-F1
#
_cell.length_a   1.000
_cell.length_b   1.000
_cell.length_c   1.000
_cell.angle_alpha   90.00
_cell.angle_beta   90.00
_cell.angle_gamma   90.00
#
_symmetry.space_group_name_H-M   'P 1'
#
loop_
_entity.id
_entity.type
_entity.pdbx_description
1 polymer ?
#
loop_
_entity_poly.entity_id
_entity_poly.type
_entity_poly.pdbx_seq_one_letter_code
_entity_poly.pdbx_strand_id
1 'polypeptide(L)'
;MEGLGNEAPFFICEFEVEETNEMYKAVKSLDIRLAQRGIRVRHINLYDLCIEILKSEGGLWDVVREEETAFPKDQLLEDFLGTFDAETQLPTQISDKTKDKDFDVLFITGVGEVYPYVRTHALLENLPTYVHRFPLVMFFPGKYIQTLHTGAMLKLFNRLNDGKYYRALNIFRYLP
;
A
#
# COMPACT_ATOMS: atom_id res chain seq x y z
N MET A 1 -28.88 -11.48 11.40
CA MET A 1 -27.80 -11.23 10.44
C MET A 1 -27.90 -9.76 10.05
N GLU A 2 -27.34 -8.87 10.87
CA GLU A 2 -27.26 -7.45 10.54
C GLU A 2 -25.85 -7.00 10.89
N GLY A 3 -25.19 -6.36 9.93
CA GLY A 3 -23.83 -5.86 10.04
C GLY A 3 -23.08 -6.08 8.73
N LEU A 4 -22.41 -5.03 8.24
CA LEU A 4 -21.60 -4.90 7.02
C LEU A 4 -22.29 -4.05 5.92
N GLY A 5 -22.45 -2.76 6.21
CA GLY A 5 -22.85 -1.78 5.21
C GLY A 5 -21.73 -1.54 4.19
N ASN A 6 -21.99 -1.86 2.92
CA ASN A 6 -21.45 -1.24 1.70
C ASN A 6 -19.94 -1.00 1.50
N GLU A 7 -19.05 -1.45 2.39
CA GLU A 7 -17.59 -1.29 2.22
C GLU A 7 -17.03 -2.31 1.22
N ALA A 8 -16.31 -1.82 0.21
CA ALA A 8 -15.64 -2.67 -0.77
C ALA A 8 -14.51 -3.50 -0.11
N PRO A 9 -14.24 -4.73 -0.60
CA PRO A 9 -13.28 -5.62 0.04
C PRO A 9 -11.84 -5.13 -0.10
N PHE A 10 -11.07 -5.29 0.98
CA PHE A 10 -9.63 -5.08 1.01
C PHE A 10 -8.90 -6.43 0.96
N PHE A 11 -8.10 -6.66 -0.07
CA PHE A 11 -7.32 -7.87 -0.25
C PHE A 11 -5.82 -7.64 -0.05
N ILE A 12 -5.17 -8.62 0.58
CA ILE A 12 -3.71 -8.76 0.60
C ILE A 12 -3.32 -9.90 -0.36
N CYS A 13 -2.45 -9.57 -1.30
CA CYS A 13 -1.72 -10.49 -2.15
C CYS A 13 -0.29 -10.61 -1.59
N GLU A 14 -0.08 -11.60 -0.72
CA GLU A 14 1.23 -11.88 -0.11
C GLU A 14 2.17 -12.56 -1.12
N PHE A 15 3.46 -12.27 -1.08
CA PHE A 15 4.49 -12.94 -1.89
C PHE A 15 5.85 -12.91 -1.20
N GLU A 16 6.75 -13.82 -1.56
CA GLU A 16 8.10 -13.86 -0.99
C GLU A 16 8.92 -12.67 -1.52
N VAL A 17 9.66 -11.95 -0.66
CA VAL A 17 10.34 -10.70 -1.05
C VAL A 17 11.33 -10.90 -2.19
N GLU A 18 11.95 -12.06 -2.28
CA GLU A 18 12.86 -12.46 -3.34
C GLU A 18 12.19 -12.49 -4.73
N GLU A 19 10.86 -12.60 -4.77
CA GLU A 19 10.04 -12.65 -5.99
C GLU A 19 9.51 -11.27 -6.41
N THR A 20 9.96 -10.17 -5.80
CA THR A 20 9.42 -8.81 -6.04
C THR A 20 9.39 -8.45 -7.54
N ASN A 21 10.46 -8.73 -8.27
CA ASN A 21 10.55 -8.41 -9.69
C ASN A 21 9.53 -9.22 -10.53
N GLU A 22 9.41 -10.50 -10.24
CA GLU A 22 8.49 -11.45 -10.86
C GLU A 22 7.04 -11.05 -10.54
N MET A 23 6.77 -10.68 -9.29
CA MET A 23 5.47 -10.19 -8.88
C MET A 23 5.10 -8.92 -9.65
N TYR A 24 6.00 -7.94 -9.80
CA TYR A 24 5.67 -6.70 -10.53
C TYR A 24 5.44 -6.95 -12.02
N LYS A 25 6.16 -7.89 -12.63
CA LYS A 25 5.86 -8.38 -14.00
C LYS A 25 4.48 -9.04 -14.06
N ALA A 26 4.12 -9.82 -13.04
CA ALA A 26 2.82 -10.48 -12.96
C ALA A 26 1.68 -9.47 -12.78
N VAL A 27 1.85 -8.45 -11.94
CA VAL A 27 0.91 -7.33 -11.74
C VAL A 27 0.66 -6.60 -13.06
N LYS A 28 1.72 -6.23 -13.79
CA LYS A 28 1.60 -5.57 -15.10
C LYS A 28 0.87 -6.47 -16.12
N SER A 29 1.17 -7.76 -16.12
CA SER A 29 0.49 -8.72 -17.00
C SER A 29 -0.97 -8.91 -16.62
N LEU A 30 -1.30 -8.84 -15.32
CA LEU A 30 -2.66 -8.91 -14.81
C LEU A 30 -3.47 -7.68 -15.24
N ASP A 31 -2.90 -6.49 -15.13
CA ASP A 31 -3.51 -5.24 -15.58
C ASP A 31 -3.94 -5.33 -17.06
N ILE A 32 -3.03 -5.78 -17.94
CA ILE A 32 -3.34 -5.99 -19.38
C ILE A 32 -4.50 -6.96 -19.57
N ARG A 33 -4.52 -8.09 -18.84
CA ARG A 33 -5.60 -9.09 -18.95
C ARG A 33 -6.93 -8.58 -18.41
N LEU A 34 -6.91 -7.76 -17.36
CA LEU A 34 -8.11 -7.14 -16.80
C LEU A 34 -8.68 -6.10 -17.78
N ALA A 35 -7.83 -5.27 -18.38
CA ALA A 35 -8.23 -4.31 -19.39
C ALA A 35 -8.88 -4.98 -20.61
N GLN A 36 -8.34 -6.12 -21.08
CA GLN A 36 -8.96 -6.94 -22.14
C GLN A 36 -10.36 -7.47 -21.80
N ARG A 37 -10.68 -7.57 -20.51
CA ARG A 37 -12.01 -7.96 -19.99
C ARG A 37 -12.89 -6.75 -19.67
N GLY A 38 -12.45 -5.54 -20.00
CA GLY A 38 -13.16 -4.30 -19.70
C GLY A 38 -13.06 -3.85 -18.24
N ILE A 39 -12.17 -4.44 -17.45
CA ILE A 39 -11.93 -4.08 -16.05
C ILE A 39 -10.76 -3.09 -16.00
N ARG A 40 -11.03 -1.88 -15.53
CA ARG A 40 -10.04 -0.80 -15.41
C ARG A 40 -9.36 -0.86 -14.05
N VAL A 41 -8.03 -0.91 -14.04
CA VAL A 41 -7.23 -0.89 -12.81
C VAL A 41 -6.71 0.52 -12.57
N ARG A 42 -6.81 1.01 -11.33
CA ARG A 42 -5.99 2.13 -10.86
C ARG A 42 -4.79 1.56 -10.15
N HIS A 43 -3.59 1.90 -10.61
CA HIS A 43 -2.34 1.44 -9.98
C HIS A 43 -1.67 2.58 -9.23
N ILE A 44 -1.35 2.36 -7.96
CA ILE A 44 -0.58 3.28 -7.12
C ILE A 44 0.61 2.52 -6.55
N ASN A 45 1.82 2.96 -6.91
CA ASN A 45 3.04 2.52 -6.23
C ASN A 45 3.34 3.50 -5.09
N LEU A 46 3.59 2.99 -3.88
CA LEU A 46 3.83 3.84 -2.69
C LEU A 46 5.14 4.63 -2.76
N TYR A 47 6.19 4.10 -3.39
CA TYR A 47 7.45 4.81 -3.59
C TYR A 47 7.27 6.00 -4.53
N ASP A 48 6.61 5.78 -5.66
CA ASP A 48 6.26 6.85 -6.60
C ASP A 48 5.38 7.91 -5.92
N LEU A 49 4.41 7.49 -5.10
CA LEU A 49 3.57 8.41 -4.33
C LEU A 49 4.38 9.26 -3.34
N CYS A 50 5.36 8.68 -2.65
CA CYS A 50 6.25 9.44 -1.78
C CYS A 50 7.04 10.50 -2.56
N ILE A 51 7.57 10.14 -3.74
CA ILE A 51 8.26 11.10 -4.62
C ILE A 51 7.31 12.23 -5.05
N GLU A 52 6.07 11.90 -5.40
CA GLU A 52 5.07 12.91 -5.79
C GLU A 52 4.75 13.87 -4.64
N ILE A 53 4.64 13.37 -3.40
CA ILE A 53 4.45 14.19 -2.20
C ILE A 53 5.64 15.16 -2.04
N LEU A 54 6.87 14.65 -2.11
CA LEU A 54 8.08 15.49 -2.03
C LEU A 54 8.13 16.58 -3.12
N LYS A 55 7.63 16.28 -4.32
CA LYS A 55 7.57 17.25 -5.42
C LYS A 55 6.45 18.28 -5.26
N SER A 56 5.39 17.92 -4.53
CA SER A 56 4.28 18.83 -4.25
C SER A 56 4.62 19.84 -3.15
N GLU A 57 5.55 19.50 -2.25
CA GLU A 57 6.05 20.36 -1.19
C GLU A 57 7.25 21.18 -1.68
N GLY A 58 7.02 22.49 -1.86
CA GLY A 58 7.90 23.41 -2.60
C GLY A 58 9.40 23.27 -2.32
N GLY A 59 10.11 22.61 -3.23
CA GLY A 59 11.57 22.47 -3.22
C GLY A 59 12.10 21.30 -2.39
N LEU A 60 11.25 20.59 -1.64
CA LEU A 60 11.69 19.48 -0.79
C LEU A 60 12.31 18.34 -1.62
N TRP A 61 11.72 18.02 -2.77
CA TRP A 61 12.31 17.08 -3.71
C TRP A 61 13.73 17.47 -4.15
N ASP A 62 13.98 18.74 -4.43
CA ASP A 62 15.29 19.19 -4.87
C ASP A 62 16.32 19.15 -3.74
N VAL A 63 15.92 19.53 -2.52
CA VAL A 63 16.76 19.38 -1.32
C VAL A 63 17.14 17.92 -1.10
N VAL A 64 16.17 17.01 -1.09
CA VAL A 64 16.44 15.57 -0.93
C VAL A 64 17.36 15.08 -2.05
N ARG A 65 17.06 15.40 -3.30
CA ARG A 65 17.83 14.95 -4.47
C ARG A 65 19.29 15.44 -4.45
N GLU A 66 19.55 16.66 -3.98
CA GLU A 66 20.87 17.29 -4.05
C GLU A 66 21.69 17.07 -2.76
N GLU A 67 21.02 16.98 -1.61
CA GLU A 67 21.65 17.02 -0.30
C GLU A 67 21.45 15.74 0.54
N GLU A 68 20.74 14.71 0.07
CA GLU A 68 20.50 13.45 0.83
C GLU A 68 21.79 12.92 1.49
N THR A 69 22.90 12.88 0.74
CA THR A 69 24.18 12.35 1.25
C THR A 69 24.83 13.20 2.34
N ALA A 70 24.41 14.46 2.50
CA ALA A 70 24.88 15.36 3.53
C ALA A 70 24.14 15.19 4.86
N PHE A 71 22.95 14.60 4.86
CA PHE A 71 22.15 14.39 6.06
C PHE A 71 22.46 13.05 6.74
N PRO A 72 22.48 13.01 8.09
CA PRO A 72 22.45 11.77 8.86
C PRO A 72 21.22 10.92 8.51
N LYS A 73 21.39 9.59 8.45
CA LYS A 73 20.31 8.66 8.07
C LYS A 73 19.13 8.67 9.03
N ASP A 74 19.39 8.83 10.32
CA ASP A 74 18.40 8.92 11.38
C ASP A 74 17.58 10.20 11.27
N GLN A 75 18.22 11.32 10.95
CA GLN A 75 17.53 12.58 10.66
C GLN A 75 16.62 12.44 9.45
N LEU A 76 17.13 11.94 8.31
CA LEU A 76 16.30 11.70 7.11
C LEU A 76 15.12 10.77 7.38
N LEU A 77 15.33 9.73 8.19
CA LEU A 77 14.26 8.82 8.57
C LEU A 77 13.18 9.52 9.39
N GLU A 78 13.54 10.34 10.37
CA GLU A 78 12.59 11.10 11.18
C GLU A 78 11.80 12.10 10.32
N ASP A 79 12.49 12.84 9.45
CA ASP A 79 11.89 13.78 8.51
C ASP A 79 10.88 13.07 7.60
N PHE A 80 11.28 11.95 6.98
CA PHE A 80 10.40 11.18 6.10
C PHE A 80 9.25 10.50 6.83
N LEU A 81 9.43 10.04 8.07
CA LEU A 81 8.33 9.51 8.89
C LEU A 81 7.28 10.59 9.20
N GLY A 82 7.71 11.85 9.34
CA GLY A 82 6.82 13.00 9.47
C GLY A 82 6.11 13.35 8.17
N THR A 83 6.85 13.46 7.07
CA THR A 83 6.29 13.82 5.74
C THR A 83 5.34 12.74 5.21
N PHE A 84 5.70 11.47 5.33
CA PHE A 84 4.93 10.33 4.81
C PHE A 84 4.06 9.69 5.89
N ASP A 85 3.33 10.52 6.63
CA ASP A 85 2.44 10.05 7.67
C ASP A 85 1.43 9.03 7.13
N ALA A 86 1.53 7.81 7.64
CA ALA A 86 0.75 6.67 7.21
C ALA A 86 -0.67 6.63 7.79
N GLU A 87 -0.96 7.47 8.79
CA GLU A 87 -2.27 7.51 9.45
C GLU A 87 -3.22 8.49 8.74
N THR A 88 -2.70 9.60 8.20
CA THR A 88 -3.51 10.68 7.63
C THR A 88 -3.06 11.12 6.24
N GLN A 89 -1.79 11.50 6.05
CA GLN A 89 -1.31 12.10 4.80
C GLN A 89 -1.36 11.12 3.63
N LEU A 90 -0.70 9.96 3.75
CA LEU A 90 -0.67 8.95 2.69
C LEU A 90 -2.07 8.43 2.33
N PRO A 91 -2.93 8.02 3.28
CA PRO A 91 -4.30 7.63 2.96
C PRO A 91 -5.09 8.73 2.24
N THR A 92 -4.90 10.00 2.61
CA THR A 92 -5.56 11.14 1.98
C THR A 92 -5.10 11.31 0.53
N GLN A 93 -3.78 11.26 0.28
CA GLN A 93 -3.22 11.34 -1.07
C GLN A 93 -3.67 10.18 -1.96
N ILE A 94 -3.77 8.96 -1.41
CA ILE A 94 -4.35 7.81 -2.11
C ILE A 94 -5.83 8.06 -2.41
N SER A 95 -6.61 8.55 -1.44
CA SER A 95 -8.03 8.87 -1.63
C SER A 95 -8.23 9.89 -2.74
N ASP A 96 -7.42 10.95 -2.76
CA ASP A 96 -7.46 12.00 -3.77
C ASP A 96 -7.25 11.46 -5.19
N LYS A 97 -6.32 10.50 -5.36
CA LYS A 97 -6.07 9.79 -6.62
C LYS A 97 -7.14 8.77 -7.02
N THR A 98 -8.15 8.58 -6.17
CA THR A 98 -9.28 7.67 -6.38
C THR A 98 -10.63 8.39 -6.43
N LYS A 99 -10.63 9.74 -6.44
CA LYS A 99 -11.83 10.56 -6.53
C LYS A 99 -12.54 10.41 -7.88
N ASP A 100 -11.77 10.31 -8.97
CA ASP A 100 -12.32 9.99 -10.28
C ASP A 100 -12.86 8.55 -10.28
N LYS A 101 -14.09 8.36 -10.73
CA LYS A 101 -14.77 7.06 -10.71
C LYS A 101 -14.44 6.22 -11.95
N ASP A 102 -13.25 6.42 -12.52
CA ASP A 102 -12.84 5.86 -13.80
C ASP A 102 -12.00 4.59 -13.70
N PHE A 103 -12.29 3.78 -12.68
CA PHE A 103 -11.68 2.48 -12.49
C PHE A 103 -12.59 1.54 -11.68
N ASP A 104 -12.28 0.26 -11.72
CA ASP A 104 -13.09 -0.81 -11.11
C ASP A 104 -12.36 -1.47 -9.93
N VAL A 105 -11.03 -1.45 -9.91
CA VAL A 105 -10.18 -2.02 -8.84
C VAL A 105 -8.94 -1.17 -8.60
N LEU A 106 -8.54 -1.03 -7.35
CA LEU A 106 -7.32 -0.33 -6.93
C LEU A 106 -6.21 -1.35 -6.62
N PHE A 107 -5.07 -1.21 -7.28
CA PHE A 107 -3.86 -1.96 -6.97
C PHE A 107 -2.85 -1.07 -6.25
N ILE A 108 -2.29 -1.58 -5.15
CA ILE A 108 -1.23 -0.91 -4.41
C ILE A 108 0.03 -1.78 -4.39
N THR A 109 1.14 -1.22 -4.87
CA THR A 109 2.48 -1.83 -4.89
C THR A 109 3.48 -0.92 -4.17
N GLY A 110 4.77 -1.29 -4.13
CA GLY A 110 5.83 -0.46 -3.55
C GLY A 110 5.95 -0.51 -2.02
N VAL A 111 5.20 -1.39 -1.35
CA VAL A 111 5.23 -1.52 0.13
C VAL A 111 6.64 -1.75 0.68
N GLY A 112 7.41 -2.64 0.04
CA GLY A 112 8.79 -2.91 0.47
C GLY A 112 9.77 -1.78 0.14
N GLU A 113 9.47 -0.98 -0.89
CA GLU A 113 10.34 0.09 -1.39
C GLU A 113 10.33 1.33 -0.48
N VAL A 114 9.27 1.47 0.32
CA VAL A 114 9.09 2.60 1.26
C VAL A 114 9.46 2.26 2.71
N TYR A 115 9.94 1.05 2.98
CA TYR A 115 10.47 0.71 4.30
C TYR A 115 11.88 1.30 4.48
N PRO A 116 12.23 1.89 5.65
CA PRO A 116 11.46 1.96 6.89
C PRO A 116 10.67 3.27 7.09
N TYR A 117 10.67 4.18 6.13
CA TYR A 117 10.14 5.54 6.31
C TYR A 117 8.62 5.67 6.10
N VAL A 118 7.95 4.61 5.66
CA VAL A 118 6.49 4.49 5.72
C VAL A 118 6.11 3.34 6.64
N ARG A 119 5.31 3.64 7.67
CA ARG A 119 4.73 2.63 8.57
C ARG A 119 3.58 1.91 7.86
N THR A 120 3.88 0.93 7.01
CA THR A 120 2.86 0.26 6.18
C THR A 120 1.73 -0.36 6.99
N HIS A 121 2.00 -0.84 8.21
CA HIS A 121 0.93 -1.28 9.10
C HIS A 121 -0.10 -0.19 9.40
N ALA A 122 0.37 1.02 9.72
CA ALA A 122 -0.52 2.14 10.03
C ALA A 122 -1.29 2.56 8.78
N LEU A 123 -0.65 2.52 7.61
CA LEU A 123 -1.33 2.75 6.32
C LEU A 123 -2.45 1.72 6.12
N LEU A 124 -2.18 0.44 6.33
CA LEU A 124 -3.15 -0.64 6.15
C LEU A 124 -4.32 -0.59 7.13
N GLU A 125 -4.06 -0.15 8.36
CA GLU A 125 -5.07 0.04 9.40
C GLU A 125 -6.05 1.16 9.01
N ASN A 126 -5.54 2.27 8.46
CA ASN A 126 -6.33 3.47 8.20
C ASN A 126 -6.93 3.53 6.79
N LEU A 127 -6.26 2.99 5.78
CA LEU A 127 -6.63 3.13 4.37
C LEU A 127 -8.08 2.73 4.03
N PRO A 128 -8.67 1.66 4.60
CA PRO A 128 -10.08 1.35 4.36
C PRO A 128 -11.04 2.49 4.72
N THR A 129 -10.71 3.33 5.70
CA THR A 129 -11.56 4.48 6.09
C THR A 129 -11.56 5.58 5.01
N TYR A 130 -10.45 5.72 4.27
CA TYR A 130 -10.25 6.70 3.20
C TYR A 130 -10.67 6.18 1.82
N VAL A 131 -10.57 4.88 1.59
CA VAL A 131 -10.87 4.21 0.31
C VAL A 131 -11.71 2.97 0.56
N HIS A 132 -13.04 3.14 0.50
CA HIS A 132 -14.01 2.07 0.77
C HIS A 132 -14.95 1.80 -0.43
N ARG A 133 -14.76 2.49 -1.55
CA ARG A 133 -15.70 2.47 -2.70
C ARG A 133 -15.36 1.44 -3.77
N PHE A 134 -14.11 1.01 -3.84
CA PHE A 134 -13.61 0.09 -4.86
C PHE A 134 -12.85 -1.05 -4.19
N PRO A 135 -12.94 -2.30 -4.71
CA PRO A 135 -12.08 -3.38 -4.27
C PRO A 135 -10.60 -2.96 -4.35
N LEU A 136 -9.83 -3.28 -3.32
CA LEU A 136 -8.42 -2.95 -3.22
C LEU A 136 -7.59 -4.22 -3.12
N VAL A 137 -6.52 -4.33 -3.90
CA VAL A 137 -5.52 -5.39 -3.78
C VAL A 137 -4.16 -4.76 -3.47
N MET A 138 -3.63 -5.02 -2.28
CA MET A 138 -2.27 -4.64 -1.92
C MET A 138 -1.33 -5.82 -2.14
N PHE A 139 -0.27 -5.61 -2.92
CA PHE A 139 0.79 -6.57 -3.15
C PHE A 139 1.86 -6.40 -2.06
N PHE A 140 1.93 -7.37 -1.17
CA PHE A 140 2.69 -7.27 0.08
C PHE A 140 3.90 -8.23 0.09
N PRO A 141 5.15 -7.72 0.14
CA PRO A 141 6.37 -8.54 0.15
C PRO A 141 6.61 -9.12 1.54
N GLY A 142 6.05 -10.29 1.80
CA GLY A 142 6.11 -10.99 3.06
C GLY A 142 4.90 -11.87 3.28
N LYS A 143 4.51 -12.06 4.55
CA LYS A 143 3.40 -12.94 4.93
C LYS A 143 2.23 -12.21 5.54
N TYR A 144 1.04 -12.65 5.19
CA TYR A 144 -0.24 -12.28 5.75
C TYR A 144 -0.88 -13.49 6.42
N ILE A 145 -0.74 -13.56 7.74
CA ILE A 145 -1.14 -14.68 8.56
C ILE A 145 -2.49 -14.36 9.21
N GLN A 146 -3.56 -14.99 8.71
CA GLN A 146 -4.85 -14.97 9.38
C GLN A 146 -4.92 -16.05 10.46
N THR A 147 -5.38 -15.69 11.65
CA THR A 147 -5.56 -16.59 12.80
C THR A 147 -7.00 -16.52 13.31
N LEU A 148 -7.54 -17.67 13.73
CA LEU A 148 -8.95 -17.81 14.16
C LEU A 148 -9.27 -17.05 15.47
N HIS A 149 -8.27 -16.78 16.30
CA HIS A 149 -8.45 -16.21 17.64
C HIS A 149 -7.82 -14.83 17.82
N THR A 150 -6.87 -14.44 16.96
CA THR A 150 -6.04 -13.24 17.10
C THR A 150 -6.01 -12.39 15.82
N GLY A 151 -7.02 -12.48 14.96
CA GLY A 151 -7.13 -11.66 13.74
C GLY A 151 -6.03 -11.94 12.73
N ALA A 152 -5.67 -10.95 11.92
CA ALA A 152 -4.70 -11.11 10.84
C ALA A 152 -3.45 -10.25 11.07
N MET A 153 -2.28 -10.84 10.84
CA MET A 153 -0.96 -10.27 11.07
C MET A 153 -0.20 -10.15 9.75
N LEU A 154 0.62 -9.10 9.64
CA LEU A 154 1.55 -8.91 8.53
C LEU A 154 2.98 -9.05 8.99
N LYS A 155 3.79 -9.73 8.17
CA LYS A 155 5.22 -9.92 8.37
C LYS A 155 6.00 -9.42 7.16
N LEU A 156 6.41 -8.15 7.19
CA LEU A 156 7.18 -7.56 6.10
C LEU A 156 8.53 -8.27 5.98
N PHE A 157 8.89 -8.63 4.75
CA PHE A 157 10.10 -9.40 4.41
C PHE A 157 10.24 -10.72 5.18
N ASN A 158 9.14 -11.27 5.67
CA ASN A 158 9.08 -12.44 6.56
C ASN A 158 9.85 -12.30 7.89
N ARG A 159 10.26 -11.09 8.25
CA ARG A 159 11.16 -10.84 9.39
C ARG A 159 10.56 -9.89 10.41
N LEU A 160 9.87 -8.87 9.95
CA LEU A 160 9.37 -7.78 10.77
C LEU A 160 7.94 -8.10 11.20
N ASN A 161 7.71 -8.24 12.50
CA ASN A 161 6.38 -8.52 13.03
C ASN A 161 5.79 -7.23 13.60
N ASP A 162 4.75 -6.72 12.94
CA ASP A 162 4.07 -5.50 13.40
C ASP A 162 3.01 -5.77 14.48
N GLY A 163 2.70 -7.04 14.81
CA GLY A 163 1.85 -7.42 15.95
C GLY A 163 0.39 -6.94 15.94
N LYS A 164 0.00 -6.16 14.92
CA LYS A 164 -1.31 -5.52 14.81
C LYS A 164 -2.29 -6.33 13.96
N TYR A 165 -3.57 -6.04 14.18
CA TYR A 165 -4.73 -6.70 13.61
C TYR A 165 -5.23 -5.91 12.39
N TYR A 166 -5.35 -6.53 11.22
CA TYR A 166 -5.87 -5.87 10.01
C TYR A 166 -7.16 -6.51 9.51
N ARG A 167 -8.13 -5.66 9.16
CA ARG A 167 -9.37 -6.09 8.50
C ARG A 167 -9.15 -6.17 6.98
N ALA A 168 -8.46 -7.22 6.57
CA ALA A 168 -8.25 -7.54 5.16
C ALA A 168 -8.56 -9.02 4.89
N LEU A 169 -8.58 -9.39 3.61
CA LEU A 169 -8.82 -10.74 3.13
C LEU A 169 -7.58 -11.25 2.40
N ASN A 170 -7.16 -12.48 2.66
CA ASN A 170 -6.09 -13.09 1.87
C ASN A 170 -6.68 -13.48 0.51
N ILE A 171 -6.15 -12.91 -0.58
CA ILE A 171 -6.71 -13.13 -1.92
C ILE A 171 -6.66 -14.61 -2.35
N PHE A 172 -5.67 -15.37 -1.87
CA PHE A 172 -5.52 -16.79 -2.20
C PHE A 172 -6.42 -17.72 -1.40
N ARG A 173 -7.03 -17.23 -0.32
CA ARG A 173 -7.91 -18.01 0.57
C ARG A 173 -9.36 -17.56 0.55
N TYR A 174 -9.68 -16.55 -0.26
CA TYR A 174 -11.03 -16.04 -0.40
C TYR A 174 -11.86 -16.98 -1.28
N LEU A 175 -12.97 -17.49 -0.74
CA LEU A 175 -13.99 -18.23 -1.47
C LEU A 175 -15.22 -17.31 -1.62
N PRO A 176 -15.70 -17.03 -2.85
CA PRO A 176 -16.85 -16.17 -3.11
C PRO A 176 -18.18 -16.82 -2.72
#